data_AF-A0A7K2YSR9-F1
#
_entry.id   AF-A0A7K2YSR9-F1
#
_cell.length_a   1.000
_cell.length_b   1.000
_cell.length_c   1.000
_cell.angle_alpha   90.00
_cell.angle_beta   90.00
_cell.angle_gamma   90.00
#
_symmetry.space_group_name_H-M   'P 1'
#
loop_
_entity.id
_entity.type
_entity.pdbx_description
1 polymer ?
#
loop_
_entity_poly.entity_id
_entity_poly.type
_entity_poly.pdbx_seq_one_letter_code
_entity_poly.pdbx_strand_id
1 'polypeptide(L)' 'MTSVSSGPGSLVVVGDTLLDRDLVGTATRLCPDAPAPVLEDVADYARPGGAG' A
#
# COMPACT_ATOMS: atom_id res chain seq x y z
N MET A 1 -5.06 17.18 22.61
CA MET A 1 -3.60 17.13 22.40
C MET A 1 -3.04 16.06 23.32
N THR A 2 -2.73 14.88 22.77
CA THR A 2 -2.20 13.74 23.54
C THR A 2 -0.71 13.98 23.79
N SER A 3 -0.29 13.99 25.05
CA SER A 3 1.12 14.09 25.43
C SER A 3 1.80 12.73 25.25
N VAL A 4 3.00 12.72 24.67
CA VAL A 4 3.85 11.53 24.52
C VAL A 4 5.11 11.77 25.33
N SER A 5 5.33 11.00 26.41
CA SER A 5 6.60 11.03 27.14
C SER A 5 7.56 10.00 26.54
N SER A 6 8.75 10.45 26.14
CA SER A 6 9.75 9.66 25.42
C SER A 6 10.96 9.41 26.32
N GLY A 7 11.40 8.14 26.42
CA GLY A 7 12.65 7.75 27.11
C GLY A 7 13.86 7.77 26.17
N PRO A 8 15.09 7.63 26.68
CA PRO A 8 16.28 7.56 25.82
C PRO A 8 16.14 6.39 24.83
N GLY A 9 16.22 6.68 23.53
CA GLY A 9 16.02 5.71 22.45
C GLY A 9 14.61 5.61 21.86
N SER A 10 13.68 6.51 22.23
CA SER A 10 12.34 6.53 21.64
C SER A 10 12.26 7.37 20.36
N LEU A 11 11.56 6.84 19.35
CA LEU A 11 11.27 7.51 18.09
C LEU A 11 9.76 7.73 17.98
N VAL A 12 9.36 8.97 17.72
CA VAL A 12 7.97 9.33 17.45
C VAL A 12 7.83 9.56 15.95
N VAL A 13 6.91 8.83 15.32
CA VAL A 13 6.56 9.01 13.92
C VAL A 13 5.23 9.75 13.85
N VAL A 14 5.20 10.87 13.13
CA VAL A 14 3.98 11.64 12.85
C VAL A 14 3.89 11.81 11.34
N GLY A 15 2.80 11.37 10.76
CA GLY A 15 2.54 11.45 9.33
C GLY A 15 1.34 10.59 8.95
N ASP A 16 1.04 10.56 7.66
CA ASP A 16 -0.10 9.81 7.13
C ASP A 16 0.26 8.33 6.96
N THR A 17 -0.44 7.46 7.67
CA THR A 17 -0.37 6.02 7.44
C THR A 17 -1.26 5.65 6.26
N LEU A 18 -0.72 4.83 5.38
CA LEU A 18 -1.40 4.35 4.17
C LEU A 18 -1.47 2.82 4.20
N LEU A 19 -2.35 2.28 3.36
CA LEU A 19 -2.40 0.85 3.09
C LEU A 19 -1.94 0.63 1.66
N ASP A 20 -0.77 0.04 1.51
CA ASP A 20 -0.27 -0.39 0.22
C ASP A 20 -0.94 -1.73 -0.12
N ARG A 21 -1.48 -1.80 -1.33
CA ARG A 21 -2.12 -2.99 -1.89
C ARG A 21 -1.41 -3.37 -3.17
N ASP A 22 -0.68 -4.48 -3.12
CA ASP A 22 -0.01 -5.04 -4.28
C ASP A 22 -0.95 -6.04 -4.97
N LEU A 23 -1.22 -5.81 -6.26
CA LEU A 23 -2.04 -6.71 -7.08
C LEU A 23 -1.12 -7.47 -8.04
N VAL A 24 -1.10 -8.80 -7.92
CA VAL A 24 -0.29 -9.68 -8.76
C VAL A 24 -1.20 -10.59 -9.56
N GLY A 25 -1.11 -10.55 -10.87
CA GLY A 25 -1.90 -11.39 -11.77
C GLY A 25 -1.22 -11.55 -13.12
N THR A 26 -1.85 -12.27 -14.03
CA THR A 26 -1.34 -12.47 -15.40
C THR A 26 -2.15 -11.62 -16.37
N ALA A 27 -1.47 -10.93 -17.28
CA ALA A 27 -2.13 -10.19 -18.36
C ALA A 27 -1.96 -10.93 -19.69
N THR A 28 -3.07 -11.48 -20.21
CA THR A 28 -3.09 -12.24 -21.48
C THR A 28 -3.76 -11.47 -22.61
N ARG A 29 -4.47 -10.39 -22.27
CA ARG A 29 -5.23 -9.57 -23.23
C ARG A 29 -5.22 -8.09 -22.86
N LEU A 30 -5.62 -7.27 -23.83
CA LEU A 30 -5.87 -5.84 -23.64
C LEU A 30 -7.36 -5.56 -23.38
N CYS A 31 -7.60 -4.40 -22.80
CA CYS A 31 -8.93 -3.82 -22.66
C CYS A 31 -9.49 -3.50 -24.06
N PRO A 32 -10.79 -3.76 -24.32
CA PRO A 32 -11.36 -3.56 -25.66
C PRO A 32 -11.46 -2.09 -26.08
N ASP A 33 -11.47 -1.17 -25.13
CA ASP A 33 -11.74 0.27 -25.30
C ASP A 33 -10.55 1.17 -24.93
N ALA A 34 -9.45 0.60 -24.45
CA ALA A 34 -8.25 1.34 -24.05
C ALA A 34 -6.97 0.51 -24.18
N PRO A 35 -5.79 1.12 -24.39
CA PRO A 35 -4.51 0.42 -24.47
C PRO A 35 -3.97 0.06 -23.08
N ALA A 36 -4.79 -0.63 -22.28
CA ALA A 36 -4.42 -1.11 -20.95
C ALA A 36 -4.52 -2.65 -20.89
N PRO A 37 -3.59 -3.33 -20.19
CA PRO A 37 -3.70 -4.76 -19.94
C PRO A 37 -4.83 -5.06 -18.95
N VAL A 38 -5.47 -6.22 -19.11
CA VAL A 38 -6.40 -6.76 -18.11
C VAL A 38 -5.66 -7.81 -17.30
N LEU A 39 -5.59 -7.62 -15.99
CA LEU A 39 -5.06 -8.61 -15.06
C LEU A 39 -6.13 -9.67 -14.75
N GLU A 40 -5.73 -10.94 -14.86
CA GLU A 40 -6.51 -12.13 -14.53
C GLU A 40 -5.83 -12.87 -13.36
N ASP A 41 -6.59 -13.72 -12.66
CA ASP A 41 -6.13 -14.49 -11.50
C ASP A 41 -5.40 -13.65 -10.43
N VAL A 42 -5.99 -12.50 -10.08
CA VAL A 42 -5.35 -11.51 -9.21
C VAL A 42 -5.28 -11.99 -7.76
N ALA A 43 -4.06 -12.08 -7.24
CA ALA A 43 -3.77 -12.13 -5.82
C ALA A 43 -3.56 -10.72 -5.26
N ASP A 44 -4.16 -10.44 -4.11
CA ASP A 44 -4.03 -9.17 -3.37
C ASP A 44 -3.17 -9.38 -2.13
N TYR A 45 -2.13 -8.55 -2.00
CA TYR A 45 -1.28 -8.50 -0.81
C TYR A 45 -1.39 -7.12 -0.16
N ALA A 46 -1.92 -7.11 1.05
CA ALA A 46 -2.00 -5.92 1.88
C ALA A 46 -0.72 -5.75 2.71
N ARG A 47 -0.14 -4.56 2.69
CA ARG A 47 1.03 -4.21 3.52
C ARG A 47 0.87 -2.80 4.09
N PRO A 48 1.38 -2.54 5.31
CA PRO A 48 1.42 -1.17 5.82
C PRO A 48 2.25 -0.28 4.89
N GLY A 49 1.84 0.98 4.74
CA GLY A 49 2.51 1.98 3.94
C GLY A 49 2.47 3.36 4.60
N GLY A 50 3.19 4.32 4.03
CA GLY A 50 3.29 5.67 4.57
C GLY A 50 4.01 5.71 5.92
N ALA A 51 3.47 6.46 6.87
CA ALA A 51 4.02 6.60 8.21
C ALA A 51 3.67 5.39 9.08
N GLY A 52 4.66 4.51 9.28
CA GLY A 52 4.60 3.37 10.22
C GLY A 52 4.88 2.03 9.59
#